data_AF-R5SHU5-F1
#
_entry.id   AF-R5SHU5-F1
#
_cell.length_a   1.000
_cell.length_b   1.000
_cell.length_c   1.000
_cell.angle_alpha   90.00
_cell.angle_beta   90.00
_cell.angle_gamma   90.00
#
_symmetry.space_group_name_H-M   'P 1'
#
loop_
_entity.id
_entity.type
_entity.pdbx_description
1 polymer ?
#
loop_
_entity_poly.entity_id
_entity_poly.type
_entity_poly.pdbx_seq_one_letter_code
_entity_poly.pdbx_strand_id
1 'polypeptide(L)'
;MENRVTVSICGEEYTFVAEEAPSYMQKVGAYVGTKMDEMLTGAKVGRTDAAVLAAANIADELFKEREASEALRRQLKQYIDDAAQAKNEVSELKRELFKLQNRK
;
A
#
# COMPACT_ATOMS: atom_id res chain seq x y z
N MET A 1 -6.53 10.89 21.67
CA MET A 1 -5.52 10.97 22.75
C MET A 1 -4.19 11.09 22.03
N GLU A 2 -3.51 12.22 22.18
CA GLU A 2 -2.18 12.40 21.60
C GLU A 2 -1.15 11.62 22.41
N ASN A 3 -0.51 10.62 21.79
CA ASN A 3 0.58 9.89 22.41
C ASN A 3 1.89 10.58 22.07
N ARG A 4 2.70 10.86 23.09
CA ARG A 4 4.11 11.25 22.91
C ARG A 4 4.96 9.99 22.88
N VAL A 5 5.58 9.72 21.74
CA VAL A 5 6.40 8.54 21.52
C VAL A 5 7.81 8.99 21.18
N THR A 6 8.78 8.58 21.99
CA THR A 6 10.19 8.78 21.69
C THR A 6 10.72 7.60 20.88
N VAL A 7 11.38 7.89 19.77
CA VAL A 7 11.89 6.90 18.82
C VAL A 7 13.32 7.25 18.44
N SER A 8 14.20 6.26 18.52
CA SER A 8 15.60 6.38 18.14
C SER A 8 15.76 6.13 16.63
N ILE A 9 16.32 7.10 15.89
CA ILE A 9 16.58 6.99 14.45
C ILE A 9 18.06 7.31 14.21
N CYS A 10 18.80 6.33 13.71
CA CYS A 10 20.26 6.39 13.52
C CYS A 10 21.04 6.85 14.75
N GLY A 11 20.54 6.62 15.98
CA GLY A 11 21.22 7.02 17.22
C GLY A 11 20.88 8.43 17.72
N GLU A 12 19.94 9.13 17.09
CA GLU A 12 19.31 10.34 17.66
C GLU A 12 17.89 10.03 18.12
N GLU A 13 17.48 10.59 19.26
CA GLU A 13 16.13 10.44 19.79
C GLU A 13 15.19 11.53 19.26
N TYR A 14 14.05 11.12 18.72
CA TYR A 14 13.00 12.00 18.21
C TYR A 14 11.70 11.75 18.96
N THR A 15 11.07 12.81 19.48
CA THR A 15 9.75 12.73 20.11
C THR A 15 8.66 13.08 19.11
N PHE A 16 7.86 12.10 18.75
CA PHE A 16 6.68 12.26 17.90
C PHE A 16 5.43 12.48 18.76
N VAL A 17 4.54 13.34 18.27
CA VAL A 17 3.16 13.43 18.73
C VAL A 17 2.32 12.71 17.68
N ALA A 18 1.76 11.56 18.04
CA ALA A 18 1.06 10.67 17.12
C ALA A 18 -0.24 10.16 17.75
N GLU A 19 -1.25 9.91 16.91
CA GLU A 19 -2.49 9.25 17.36
C GLU A 19 -2.30 7.72 17.37
N GLU A 20 -1.31 7.24 16.63
CA GLU A 20 -0.95 5.85 16.50
C GLU A 20 -0.35 5.26 17.79
N ALA A 21 -0.36 3.93 17.85
CA ALA A 21 0.25 3.21 18.96
C ALA A 21 1.78 3.44 19.00
N PRO A 22 2.38 3.53 20.20
CA PRO A 22 3.84 3.64 20.34
C PRO A 22 4.64 2.59 19.57
N SER A 23 4.15 1.34 19.53
CA SER A 23 4.78 0.24 18.79
C SER A 23 4.80 0.47 17.28
N TYR A 24 3.77 1.11 16.73
CA TYR A 24 3.74 1.47 15.31
C TYR A 24 4.77 2.55 14.99
N MET A 25 4.83 3.60 15.82
CA MET A 25 5.81 4.68 15.63
C MET A 25 7.26 4.20 15.81
N GLN A 26 7.50 3.28 16.74
CA GLN A 26 8.80 2.60 16.86
C GLN A 26 9.16 1.81 15.60
N LYS A 27 8.19 1.09 15.02
CA LYS A 27 8.40 0.38 13.75
C LYS A 27 8.74 1.35 12.62
N VAL A 28 8.05 2.49 12.54
CA VAL A 28 8.33 3.53 11.53
C VAL A 28 9.75 4.07 11.69
N GLY A 29 10.15 4.47 12.90
CA GLY A 29 11.50 5.00 13.09
C GLY A 29 12.60 3.95 12.88
N ALA A 30 12.37 2.69 13.27
CA ALA A 30 13.29 1.59 12.96
C ALA A 30 13.45 1.41 11.44
N TYR A 31 12.36 1.50 10.68
CA TYR A 31 12.41 1.41 9.22
C TYR A 31 13.23 2.54 8.59
N VAL A 32 12.97 3.79 9.01
CA VAL A 32 13.74 4.96 8.57
C VAL A 32 15.23 4.80 8.93
N GLY A 33 15.52 4.34 10.15
CA GLY A 33 16.88 4.06 10.60
C GLY A 33 17.60 3.04 9.71
N THR A 34 16.95 1.92 9.40
CA THR A 34 17.51 0.91 8.48
C THR A 34 17.82 1.52 7.10
N LYS A 35 16.89 2.28 6.52
CA LYS A 35 17.10 2.92 5.21
C LYS A 35 18.23 3.94 5.23
N MET A 36 18.37 4.69 6.31
CA MET A 36 19.49 5.62 6.49
C MET A 36 20.83 4.89 6.68
N ASP A 37 20.86 3.81 7.45
CA ASP A 37 22.07 3.00 7.67
C ASP A 37 22.56 2.34 6.37
N GLU A 38 21.64 1.89 5.50
CA GLU A 38 21.97 1.42 4.14
C GLU A 38 22.69 2.51 3.32
N MET A 39 22.24 3.77 3.41
CA MET A 39 22.87 4.87 2.69
C MET A 39 24.23 5.27 3.30
N LEU A 40 24.34 5.28 4.63
CA LEU A 40 25.58 5.57 5.34
C LEU A 40 26.68 4.55 5.01
N THR A 41 26.33 3.26 4.97
CA THR A 41 27.28 2.18 4.72
C THR A 41 27.57 1.96 3.23
N GLY A 42 26.55 2.04 2.39
CA GLY A 42 26.66 1.76 0.95
C GLY A 42 27.16 2.95 0.13
N ALA A 43 26.64 4.15 0.38
CA ALA A 43 26.96 5.35 -0.39
C ALA A 43 28.10 6.19 0.22
N LYS A 44 28.52 5.89 1.46
CA LYS A 44 29.56 6.63 2.21
C LYS A 44 29.31 8.15 2.26
N VAL A 45 28.05 8.53 2.36
CA VAL A 45 27.62 9.94 2.40
C VAL A 45 27.52 10.44 3.84
N GLY A 46 27.45 11.77 4.01
CA GLY A 46 27.17 12.37 5.31
C GLY A 46 25.75 12.05 5.81
N ARG A 47 25.51 12.18 7.11
CA ARG A 47 24.22 11.84 7.76
C ARG A 47 23.02 12.59 7.17
N THR A 48 23.22 13.84 6.77
CA THR A 48 22.18 14.66 6.12
C THR A 48 21.83 14.13 4.73
N ASP A 49 22.84 13.82 3.91
CA ASP A 49 22.62 13.26 2.58
C ASP A 49 22.01 11.87 2.67
N ALA A 50 22.43 11.05 3.64
CA ALA A 50 21.82 9.74 3.92
C ALA A 50 20.33 9.88 4.26
N ALA A 51 19.94 10.88 5.07
CA ALA A 51 18.54 11.15 5.38
C ALA A 51 17.73 11.54 4.14
N VAL A 52 18.28 12.40 3.27
CA VAL A 52 17.63 12.81 2.02
C VAL A 52 17.46 11.63 1.07
N LEU A 53 18.50 10.80 0.90
CA LEU A 53 18.44 9.61 0.05
C LEU A 53 17.48 8.54 0.60
N ALA A 54 17.48 8.32 1.92
CA ALA A 54 16.52 7.43 2.56
C ALA A 54 15.08 7.92 2.36
N ALA A 55 14.83 9.22 2.52
CA ALA A 55 13.50 9.80 2.27
C ALA A 55 13.07 9.65 0.81
N ALA A 56 13.98 9.88 -0.15
CA ALA A 56 13.71 9.69 -1.57
C ALA A 56 13.36 8.23 -1.90
N ASN A 57 14.09 7.26 -1.35
CA ASN A 57 13.83 5.83 -1.54
C ASN A 57 12.49 5.41 -0.93
N ILE A 58 12.17 5.88 0.27
CA ILE A 58 10.88 5.59 0.92
C ILE A 58 9.71 6.18 0.11
N ALA A 59 9.89 7.39 -0.46
CA ALA A 59 8.87 8.00 -1.32
C ALA A 59 8.68 7.24 -2.64
N ASP A 60 9.75 6.74 -3.24
CA ASP A 60 9.69 5.88 -4.43
C ASP A 60 8.95 4.56 -4.15
N GLU A 61 9.28 3.88 -3.04
CA GLU A 61 8.56 2.69 -2.58
C GLU A 61 7.06 2.98 -2.39
N LEU A 62 6.73 4.09 -1.73
CA LEU A 62 5.34 4.51 -1.53
C LEU A 62 4.60 4.72 -2.86
N PHE A 63 5.23 5.34 -3.84
CA PHE A 63 4.61 5.58 -5.15
C PHE A 63 4.43 4.29 -5.94
N LYS A 64 5.41 3.39 -5.93
CA LYS A 64 5.29 2.07 -6.56
C LYS A 64 4.17 1.24 -5.96
N GLU A 65 4.05 1.21 -4.63
CA GLU A 65 2.97 0.50 -3.93
C GLU A 65 1.59 1.11 -4.21
N ARG A 66 1.51 2.45 -4.31
CA ARG A 66 0.27 3.13 -4.71
C ARG A 66 -0.15 2.76 -6.13
N GLU A 67 0.78 2.79 -7.07
CA GLU A 67 0.51 2.42 -8.46
C GLU A 67 0.05 0.96 -8.57
N ALA A 68 0.71 0.04 -7.86
CA ALA A 68 0.33 -1.36 -7.78
C ALA A 68 -1.09 -1.53 -7.18
N SER A 69 -1.40 -0.80 -6.11
CA SER A 69 -2.73 -0.81 -5.49
C SER A 69 -3.81 -0.30 -6.44
N GLU A 70 -3.54 0.77 -7.18
CA GLU A 70 -4.46 1.30 -8.20
C GLU A 70 -4.65 0.34 -9.38
N ALA A 71 -3.58 -0.31 -9.84
CA ALA A 71 -3.67 -1.35 -10.86
C ALA A 71 -4.55 -2.52 -10.40
N LEU A 72 -4.36 -2.99 -9.17
CA LEU A 72 -5.17 -4.07 -8.60
C LEU A 72 -6.65 -3.65 -8.46
N ARG A 73 -6.93 -2.42 -8.05
CA ARG A 73 -8.30 -1.88 -7.98
C ARG A 73 -8.97 -1.83 -9.36
N ARG A 74 -8.22 -1.46 -10.41
CA ARG A 74 -8.72 -1.48 -11.80
C ARG A 74 -9.07 -2.90 -12.25
N GLN A 75 -8.19 -3.86 -12.00
CA GLN A 75 -8.45 -5.27 -12.32
C GLN A 75 -9.67 -5.81 -11.56
N LEU A 76 -9.80 -5.50 -10.27
CA LEU A 76 -10.96 -5.91 -9.48
C LEU A 76 -12.26 -5.34 -10.04
N LYS A 77 -12.26 -4.06 -10.44
CA LYS A 77 -13.42 -3.44 -11.08
C LYS A 77 -13.79 -4.15 -12.37
N GLN A 78 -12.80 -4.44 -13.21
CA GLN A 78 -13.03 -5.19 -14.45
C GLN A 78 -13.65 -6.55 -14.19
N TYR A 79 -13.14 -7.32 -13.22
CA TYR A 79 -13.73 -8.61 -12.85
C TYR A 79 -15.17 -8.50 -12.35
N ILE A 80 -15.51 -7.43 -11.61
CA ILE A 80 -16.88 -7.18 -11.17
C ILE A 80 -17.80 -6.88 -12.36
N ASP A 81 -17.34 -6.06 -13.31
CA ASP A 81 -18.11 -5.70 -14.51
C ASP A 81 -18.32 -6.93 -15.39
N ASP A 82 -17.29 -7.76 -15.61
CA ASP A 82 -17.36 -9.01 -16.37
C ASP A 82 -18.31 -10.02 -15.70
N ALA A 83 -18.24 -10.17 -14.38
CA ALA A 83 -19.14 -11.04 -13.63
C ALA A 83 -20.61 -10.57 -13.70
N ALA A 84 -20.84 -9.25 -13.70
CA ALA A 84 -22.17 -8.69 -13.88
C ALA A 84 -22.72 -8.99 -15.28
N GLN A 85 -21.89 -8.83 -16.33
CA GLN A 85 -22.26 -9.18 -17.69
C GLN A 85 -22.59 -10.66 -17.83
N ALA A 86 -21.72 -11.55 -17.35
CA ALA A 86 -21.96 -13.00 -17.41
C ALA A 86 -23.26 -13.40 -16.69
N LYS A 87 -23.58 -12.76 -15.56
CA LYS A 87 -24.85 -12.99 -14.84
C LYS A 87 -26.07 -12.56 -15.65
N ASN A 88 -25.98 -11.46 -16.40
CA ASN A 88 -27.04 -11.01 -17.29
C ASN A 88 -27.23 -11.99 -18.44
N GLU A 89 -26.16 -12.41 -19.11
CA GLU A 89 -26.20 -13.40 -20.20
C GLU A 89 -26.82 -14.73 -19.73
N VAL A 90 -26.42 -15.24 -18.56
CA VAL A 90 -27.02 -16.43 -17.94
C VAL A 90 -28.52 -16.24 -17.69
N SER A 91 -28.94 -15.04 -17.28
CA SER A 91 -30.36 -14.75 -17.03
C SER A 91 -31.17 -14.72 -18.33
N GLU A 92 -30.60 -14.20 -19.42
CA GLU A 92 -31.22 -14.18 -20.74
C GLU A 92 -31.34 -15.59 -21.32
N LEU A 93 -30.24 -16.37 -21.33
CA LEU A 93 -30.24 -17.74 -21.80
C LEU A 93 -31.23 -18.63 -21.03
N LYS A 94 -31.35 -18.45 -19.71
CA LYS A 94 -32.37 -19.14 -18.90
C LYS A 94 -33.79 -18.80 -19.34
N ARG A 95 -34.07 -17.53 -19.67
CA ARG A 95 -35.39 -17.11 -20.17
C ARG A 95 -35.70 -17.73 -21.53
N GLU A 96 -34.71 -17.80 -22.42
CA GLU A 96 -34.88 -18.43 -23.74
C GLU A 96 -35.12 -19.94 -23.64
N LEU A 97 -34.34 -20.64 -22.81
CA LEU A 97 -34.53 -22.06 -22.52
C LEU A 97 -35.95 -22.35 -22.01
N PHE A 98 -36.45 -21.53 -21.08
CA PHE A 98 -37.81 -21.68 -20.56
C PHE A 98 -38.87 -21.51 -21.66
N LYS A 99 -38.72 -20.52 -22.55
CA LYS A 99 -39.63 -20.31 -23.69
C LYS A 99 -39.61 -21.48 -24.67
N LEU A 100 -38.44 -22.06 -24.94
CA LEU A 100 -38.29 -23.22 -25.83
C LEU A 100 -38.88 -24.49 -25.23
N GLN A 101 -38.72 -24.71 -23.92
CA GLN A 101 -39.32 -25.84 -23.21
C GLN A 101 -40.85 -25.80 -23.24
N ASN A 102 -41.46 -24.62 -23.08
CA ASN A 102 -42.92 -24.47 -23.12
C ASN A 102 -43.54 -24.49 -24.53
N ARG A 103 -42.71 -24.62 -25.58
CA ARG A 103 -43.16 -24.73 -26.98
C ARG A 103 -43.25 -26.18 -27.48
N LYS A 104 -42.81 -27.16 -26.68
CA LYS A 104 -43.03 -28.59 -26.89
C LYS A 104 -44.26 -29.06 -26.14
#